data_AF-A0A9W6G1P8-F1
#
_entry.id   AF-A0A9W6G1P8-F1
#
_cell.length_a   1.000
_cell.length_b   1.000
_cell.length_c   1.000
_cell.angle_alpha   90.00
_cell.angle_beta   90.00
_cell.angle_gamma   90.00
#
_symmetry.space_group_name_H-M   'P 1'
#
loop_
_entity.id
_entity.type
_entity.pdbx_description
1 polymer ?
#
loop_
_entity_poly.entity_id
_entity_poly.type
_entity_poly.pdbx_seq_one_letter_code
_entity_poly.pdbx_strand_id
1 'polypeptide(L)'
;MTDIPKSSGERFIERIMGELDPSSERFQVLETAKRFKSSWVELGDRLLAVSSRDLYKEWGYGSFEDYCTKEIRIKKETAQKLTLAYRFMEKNEPELMARREEPRPFPDYRSIDLLRQAREEKGFSDEEYADLRKCVVEQERSHPTVLKQFQEVAKTREEPVIDPSVPLKAALGAARRLDTALRGVEELPGDYREMVERLICTLEEELEGMQVVVEHR
;
A
#
# COMPACT_ATOMS: atom_id res chain seq x y z
N MET A 1 19.91 -0.60 -33.56
CA MET A 1 20.11 -0.70 -32.09
C MET A 1 19.66 0.62 -31.50
N THR A 2 18.48 0.65 -30.89
CA THR A 2 17.97 1.84 -30.19
C THR A 2 18.71 1.93 -28.86
N ASP A 3 19.67 2.86 -28.78
CA ASP A 3 20.38 3.16 -27.55
C ASP A 3 19.41 3.88 -26.60
N ILE A 4 18.77 3.13 -25.71
CA ILE A 4 17.85 3.69 -24.73
C ILE A 4 18.71 4.49 -23.75
N PRO A 5 18.47 5.80 -23.58
CA PRO A 5 19.31 6.63 -22.72
C PRO A 5 19.28 6.13 -21.27
N LYS A 6 20.47 5.82 -20.73
CA LYS A 6 20.65 5.30 -19.38
C LYS A 6 20.12 6.25 -18.32
N SER A 7 19.43 5.71 -17.32
CA SER A 7 18.93 6.52 -16.20
C SER A 7 20.08 7.04 -15.32
N SER A 8 19.81 8.09 -14.52
CA SER A 8 20.76 8.57 -13.52
C SER A 8 21.11 7.48 -12.49
N GLY A 9 20.13 6.64 -12.12
CA GLY A 9 20.32 5.49 -11.24
C GLY A 9 21.25 4.43 -11.85
N GLU A 10 21.06 4.06 -13.11
CA GLU A 10 21.92 3.09 -13.80
C GLU A 10 23.37 3.57 -13.86
N ARG A 11 23.62 4.84 -14.19
CA ARG A 11 24.98 5.40 -14.22
C ARG A 11 25.64 5.42 -12.85
N PHE A 12 24.86 5.69 -11.80
CA PHE A 12 25.35 5.63 -10.43
C PHE A 12 25.74 4.20 -10.03
N ILE A 13 24.88 3.22 -10.33
CA ILE A 13 25.15 1.81 -10.08
C ILE A 13 26.39 1.34 -10.86
N GLU A 14 26.51 1.69 -12.14
CA GLU A 14 27.68 1.33 -12.96
C GLU A 14 29.00 1.83 -12.40
N ARG A 15 29.00 3.02 -11.77
CA ARG A 15 30.19 3.56 -11.11
C ARG A 15 30.62 2.68 -9.94
N ILE A 16 29.67 2.31 -9.06
CA ILE A 16 29.96 1.45 -7.92
C ILE A 16 30.44 0.06 -8.39
N MET A 17 29.76 -0.51 -9.40
CA MET A 17 30.14 -1.80 -9.96
C MET A 17 31.57 -1.82 -10.52
N GLY A 18 32.09 -0.70 -11.02
CA GLY A 18 33.46 -0.62 -11.54
C GLY A 18 34.55 -0.82 -10.49
N GLU A 19 34.22 -0.73 -9.21
CA GLU A 19 35.13 -0.91 -8.07
C GLU A 19 34.96 -2.26 -7.37
N LEU A 20 33.97 -3.07 -7.81
CA LEU A 20 33.62 -4.35 -7.18
C LEU A 20 34.12 -5.53 -8.01
N ASP A 21 34.42 -6.64 -7.34
CA ASP A 21 34.64 -7.93 -7.99
C ASP A 21 33.33 -8.40 -8.66
N PRO A 22 33.33 -8.70 -9.98
CA PRO A 22 32.16 -9.22 -10.68
C PRO A 22 31.56 -10.51 -10.09
N SER A 23 32.37 -11.29 -9.38
CA SER A 23 31.92 -12.50 -8.68
C SER A 23 31.24 -12.21 -7.33
N SER A 24 31.37 -11.00 -6.79
CA SER A 24 30.82 -10.64 -5.48
C SER A 24 29.29 -10.55 -5.47
N GLU A 25 28.67 -10.92 -4.34
CA GLU A 25 27.22 -10.80 -4.12
C GLU A 25 26.72 -9.36 -4.36
N ARG A 26 27.48 -8.36 -3.88
CA ARG A 26 27.15 -6.94 -4.05
C ARG A 26 27.07 -6.55 -5.53
N PHE A 27 28.04 -6.98 -6.34
CA PHE A 27 28.04 -6.74 -7.78
C PHE A 27 26.83 -7.39 -8.45
N GLN A 28 26.53 -8.64 -8.14
CA GLN A 28 25.42 -9.35 -8.76
C GLN A 28 24.06 -8.71 -8.41
N VAL A 29 23.87 -8.25 -7.17
CA VAL A 29 22.64 -7.52 -6.78
C VAL A 29 22.49 -6.23 -7.59
N LEU A 30 23.59 -5.47 -7.74
CA LEU A 30 23.61 -4.25 -8.54
C LEU A 30 23.33 -4.51 -10.02
N GLU A 31 23.88 -5.58 -10.59
CA GLU A 31 23.63 -5.97 -11.97
C GLU A 31 22.13 -6.25 -12.19
N THR A 32 21.51 -7.02 -11.30
CA THR A 32 20.07 -7.30 -11.37
C THR A 32 19.24 -6.03 -11.16
N ALA A 33 19.66 -5.13 -10.27
CA ALA A 33 18.98 -3.87 -10.02
C ALA A 33 18.92 -2.96 -11.27
N LYS A 34 19.98 -2.94 -12.09
CA LYS A 34 19.97 -2.22 -13.38
C LYS A 34 18.90 -2.73 -14.34
N ARG A 35 18.58 -4.03 -14.26
CA ARG A 35 17.60 -4.71 -15.13
C ARG A 35 16.23 -4.87 -14.48
N PHE A 36 15.98 -4.20 -13.36
CA PHE A 36 14.80 -4.36 -12.49
C PHE A 36 13.47 -4.53 -13.23
N LYS A 37 13.18 -3.72 -14.26
CA LYS A 37 11.91 -3.79 -15.01
C LYS A 37 11.67 -5.14 -15.69
N SER A 38 12.73 -5.85 -16.06
CA SER A 38 12.68 -7.18 -16.68
C SER A 38 13.03 -8.33 -15.73
N SER A 39 13.53 -8.05 -14.52
CA SER A 39 14.10 -9.06 -13.63
C SER A 39 13.70 -8.89 -12.16
N TRP A 40 12.52 -8.33 -11.89
CA TRP A 40 12.10 -8.02 -10.51
C TRP A 40 12.12 -9.25 -9.58
N VAL A 41 11.80 -10.45 -10.10
CA VAL A 41 11.82 -11.70 -9.33
C VAL A 41 13.24 -12.06 -8.89
N GLU A 42 14.23 -11.89 -9.77
CA GLU A 42 15.64 -12.09 -9.43
C GLU A 42 16.11 -11.03 -8.42
N LEU A 43 15.68 -9.77 -8.59
CA LEU A 43 16.02 -8.73 -7.64
C LEU A 43 15.40 -9.01 -6.26
N GLY A 44 14.17 -9.51 -6.21
CA GLY A 44 13.47 -9.87 -4.98
C GLY A 44 14.20 -10.94 -4.19
N ASP A 45 14.63 -12.00 -4.88
CA ASP A 45 15.46 -13.08 -4.33
C ASP A 45 16.77 -12.56 -3.74
N ARG A 46 17.54 -11.78 -4.52
CA ARG A 46 18.81 -11.21 -4.08
C ARG A 46 18.64 -10.26 -2.90
N LEU A 47 17.64 -9.39 -2.94
CA LEU A 47 17.36 -8.47 -1.83
C LEU A 47 16.92 -9.21 -0.56
N LEU A 48 16.18 -10.31 -0.71
CA LEU A 48 15.83 -11.18 0.40
C LEU A 48 17.07 -11.86 0.99
N ALA A 49 17.99 -12.35 0.16
CA ALA A 49 19.27 -12.89 0.60
C ALA A 49 20.13 -11.83 1.34
N VAL A 50 20.22 -10.62 0.80
CA VAL A 50 20.91 -9.49 1.43
C VAL A 50 20.31 -9.15 2.79
N SER A 51 18.99 -9.08 2.89
CA SER A 51 18.31 -8.77 4.14
C SER A 51 18.45 -9.89 5.17
N SER A 52 18.31 -11.15 4.78
CA SER A 52 18.37 -12.29 5.69
C SER A 52 19.78 -12.57 6.24
N ARG A 53 20.81 -12.24 5.47
CA ARG A 53 22.23 -12.44 5.84
C ARG A 53 22.89 -11.17 6.36
N ASP A 54 22.16 -10.07 6.51
CA ASP A 54 22.68 -8.78 6.95
C ASP A 54 23.86 -8.23 6.11
N LEU A 55 24.00 -8.63 4.84
CA LEU A 55 25.13 -8.26 3.98
C LEU A 55 25.27 -6.74 3.81
N TYR A 56 24.15 -6.01 3.89
CA TYR A 56 24.15 -4.56 3.84
C TYR A 56 25.00 -3.93 4.96
N LYS A 57 25.10 -4.57 6.14
CA LYS A 57 25.95 -4.09 7.24
C LYS A 57 27.43 -4.24 6.91
N GLU A 58 27.81 -5.37 6.31
CA GLU A 58 29.17 -5.63 5.86
C GLU A 58 29.61 -4.62 4.78
N TRP A 59 28.67 -4.15 3.98
CA TRP A 59 28.90 -3.12 2.96
C TRP A 59 28.85 -1.69 3.50
N GLY A 60 28.63 -1.51 4.80
CA GLY A 60 28.70 -0.22 5.50
C GLY A 60 27.37 0.53 5.60
N TYR A 61 26.23 -0.11 5.35
CA TYR A 61 24.91 0.52 5.49
C TYR A 61 24.31 0.29 6.88
N GLY A 62 23.66 1.32 7.42
CA GLY A 62 23.05 1.27 8.75
C GLY A 62 21.78 0.41 8.81
N SER A 63 21.08 0.26 7.68
CA SER A 63 19.90 -0.60 7.56
C SER A 63 19.73 -1.11 6.12
N PHE A 64 18.89 -2.13 5.94
CA PHE A 64 18.55 -2.64 4.62
C PHE A 64 17.88 -1.58 3.73
N GLU A 65 17.01 -0.76 4.31
CA GLU A 65 16.37 0.36 3.61
C GLU A 65 17.38 1.43 3.17
N ASP A 66 18.40 1.67 4.00
CA ASP A 66 19.49 2.59 3.67
C ASP A 66 20.26 2.11 2.44
N TYR A 67 20.58 0.81 2.40
CA TYR A 67 21.19 0.17 1.23
C TYR A 67 20.30 0.28 -0.02
N CYS A 68 19.01 -0.06 0.10
CA CYS A 68 18.09 0.00 -1.04
C CYS A 68 17.95 1.42 -1.61
N THR A 69 17.90 2.43 -0.76
CA THR A 69 17.71 3.83 -1.19
C THR A 69 18.99 4.47 -1.71
N LYS A 70 20.12 4.22 -1.06
CA LYS A 70 21.42 4.82 -1.44
C LYS A 70 22.08 4.11 -2.60
N GLU A 71 22.13 2.78 -2.59
CA GLU A 71 22.92 2.00 -3.54
C GLU A 71 22.06 1.38 -4.66
N ILE A 72 20.97 0.70 -4.31
CA ILE A 72 20.06 0.09 -5.30
C ILE A 72 19.20 1.13 -6.02
N ARG A 73 19.09 2.35 -5.45
CA ARG A 73 18.32 3.48 -5.99
C ARG A 73 16.82 3.21 -6.13
N ILE A 74 16.25 2.41 -5.22
CA ILE A 74 14.80 2.19 -5.10
C ILE A 74 14.26 2.75 -3.79
N LYS A 75 12.98 3.18 -3.80
CA LYS A 75 12.32 3.67 -2.58
C LYS A 75 12.14 2.52 -1.57
N LYS A 76 12.08 2.86 -0.27
CA LYS A 76 11.82 1.92 0.82
C LYS A 76 10.56 1.10 0.56
N GLU A 77 9.47 1.75 0.16
CA GLU A 77 8.18 1.11 -0.08
C GLU A 77 8.26 0.13 -1.27
N THR A 78 9.07 0.46 -2.29
CA THR A 78 9.32 -0.43 -3.44
C THR A 78 10.09 -1.67 -3.00
N ALA A 79 11.15 -1.52 -2.20
CA ALA A 79 11.92 -2.65 -1.68
C ALA A 79 11.06 -3.58 -0.82
N GLN A 80 10.21 -3.01 0.03
CA GLN A 80 9.27 -3.76 0.86
C GLN A 80 8.25 -4.54 0.02
N LYS A 81 7.53 -3.86 -0.90
CA LYS A 81 6.54 -4.54 -1.76
C LYS A 81 7.17 -5.63 -2.60
N LEU A 82 8.35 -5.39 -3.16
CA LEU A 82 9.07 -6.34 -3.98
C LEU A 82 9.47 -7.60 -3.20
N THR A 83 10.08 -7.43 -2.02
CA THR A 83 10.49 -8.57 -1.19
C THR A 83 9.30 -9.36 -0.64
N LEU A 84 8.21 -8.68 -0.28
CA LEU A 84 6.96 -9.32 0.13
C LEU A 84 6.28 -10.07 -1.02
N ALA A 85 6.21 -9.48 -2.22
CA ALA A 85 5.68 -10.12 -3.41
C ALA A 85 6.48 -11.37 -3.79
N TYR A 86 7.82 -11.29 -3.73
CA TYR A 86 8.69 -12.45 -3.99
C TYR A 86 8.42 -13.59 -3.01
N ARG A 87 8.44 -13.33 -1.69
CA ARG A 87 8.13 -14.33 -0.66
C ARG A 87 6.74 -14.93 -0.84
N PHE A 88 5.76 -14.12 -1.22
CA PHE A 88 4.41 -14.59 -1.47
C PHE A 88 4.36 -15.58 -2.64
N MET A 89 5.05 -15.30 -3.75
CA MET A 89 5.10 -16.21 -4.89
C MET A 89 5.84 -17.51 -4.58
N GLU A 90 6.98 -17.43 -3.89
CA GLU A 90 7.73 -18.62 -3.46
C GLU A 90 6.86 -19.59 -2.66
N LYS A 91 5.99 -19.05 -1.78
CA LYS A 91 5.12 -19.85 -0.92
C LYS A 91 3.81 -20.30 -1.59
N ASN A 92 3.16 -19.42 -2.34
CA ASN A 92 1.77 -19.63 -2.80
C ASN A 92 1.67 -19.94 -4.30
N GLU A 93 2.70 -19.63 -5.07
CA GLU A 93 2.73 -19.79 -6.53
C GLU A 93 3.99 -20.56 -7.00
N PRO A 94 4.29 -21.75 -6.43
CA PRO A 94 5.52 -22.49 -6.76
C PRO A 94 5.59 -22.91 -8.23
N GLU A 95 4.44 -23.18 -8.88
CA GLU A 95 4.37 -23.45 -10.31
C GLU A 95 4.78 -22.24 -11.15
N LEU A 96 4.40 -21.04 -10.71
CA LEU A 96 4.83 -19.79 -11.34
C LEU A 96 6.32 -19.55 -11.12
N MET A 97 6.88 -19.97 -9.98
CA MET A 97 8.32 -19.90 -9.74
C MET A 97 9.10 -20.92 -10.57
N ALA A 98 8.54 -22.09 -10.87
CA ALA A 98 9.19 -23.12 -11.68
C ALA A 98 9.49 -22.63 -13.12
N ARG A 99 8.70 -21.68 -13.65
CA ARG A 99 8.93 -21.08 -14.98
C ARG A 99 10.01 -19.99 -15.01
N ARG A 100 10.87 -19.86 -14.00
CA ARG A 100 11.90 -18.80 -13.93
C ARG A 100 12.85 -18.79 -15.13
N GLU A 101 13.09 -19.96 -15.72
CA GLU A 101 13.96 -20.13 -16.89
C GLU A 101 13.22 -19.87 -18.22
N GLU A 102 11.91 -19.71 -18.20
CA GLU A 102 11.13 -19.41 -19.39
C GLU A 102 11.28 -17.93 -19.81
N PRO A 103 11.26 -17.62 -21.11
CA PRO A 103 11.32 -16.25 -21.61
C PRO A 103 10.05 -15.43 -21.33
N ARG A 104 9.01 -16.05 -20.74
CA ARG A 104 7.74 -15.39 -20.43
C ARG A 104 7.92 -14.46 -19.23
N PRO A 105 7.55 -13.17 -19.33
CA PRO A 105 7.69 -12.24 -18.22
C PRO A 105 6.80 -12.64 -17.04
N PHE A 106 7.26 -12.28 -15.84
CA PHE A 106 6.44 -12.40 -14.64
C PHE A 106 5.39 -11.28 -14.56
N PRO A 107 4.24 -11.51 -13.90
CA PRO A 107 3.32 -10.44 -13.55
C PRO A 107 4.03 -9.33 -12.77
N ASP A 108 3.51 -8.11 -12.85
CA ASP A 108 4.05 -6.97 -12.12
C ASP A 108 4.01 -7.22 -10.59
N TYR A 109 5.12 -6.97 -9.90
CA TYR A 109 5.24 -7.20 -8.45
C TYR A 109 4.14 -6.47 -7.65
N ARG A 110 3.62 -5.34 -8.14
CA ARG A 110 2.52 -4.61 -7.49
C ARG A 110 1.20 -5.36 -7.60
N SER A 111 0.96 -6.06 -8.70
CA SER A 111 -0.22 -6.91 -8.86
C SER A 111 -0.10 -8.16 -7.98
N ILE A 112 1.11 -8.71 -7.82
CA ILE A 112 1.38 -9.82 -6.90
C ILE A 112 1.20 -9.38 -5.45
N ASP A 113 1.66 -8.18 -5.07
CA ASP A 113 1.43 -7.62 -3.74
C ASP A 113 -0.07 -7.40 -3.46
N LEU A 114 -0.89 -7.10 -4.47
CA LEU A 114 -2.36 -7.08 -4.33
C LEU A 114 -2.95 -8.48 -4.08
N LEU A 115 -2.43 -9.53 -4.73
CA LEU A 115 -2.85 -10.92 -4.41
C LEU A 115 -2.48 -11.29 -2.97
N ARG A 116 -1.27 -10.93 -2.54
CA ARG A 116 -0.82 -11.13 -1.16
C ARG A 116 -1.75 -10.43 -0.18
N GLN A 117 -2.06 -9.15 -0.42
CA GLN A 117 -3.00 -8.38 0.39
C GLN A 117 -4.39 -9.05 0.41
N ALA A 118 -4.93 -9.42 -0.75
CA ALA A 118 -6.23 -10.10 -0.84
C ALA A 118 -6.28 -11.42 -0.05
N ARG A 119 -5.16 -12.15 0.03
CA ARG A 119 -5.06 -13.41 0.79
C ARG A 119 -4.91 -13.20 2.30
N GLU A 120 -4.25 -12.11 2.70
CA GLU A 120 -3.97 -11.79 4.11
C GLU A 120 -5.08 -10.94 4.77
N GLU A 121 -5.75 -10.09 4.00
CA GLU A 121 -6.87 -9.29 4.45
C GLU A 121 -8.10 -10.16 4.64
N LYS A 122 -8.71 -10.09 5.83
CA LYS A 122 -9.98 -10.75 6.14
C LYS A 122 -11.08 -10.02 5.38
N GLY A 123 -11.26 -10.36 4.12
CA GLY A 123 -12.17 -9.62 3.25
C GLY A 123 -12.49 -10.33 1.95
N PHE A 124 -11.56 -11.08 1.35
CA PHE A 124 -11.84 -11.79 0.09
C PHE A 124 -12.41 -13.18 0.37
N SER A 125 -13.47 -13.57 -0.35
CA SER A 125 -13.84 -14.98 -0.47
C SER A 125 -12.81 -15.74 -1.30
N ASP A 126 -12.80 -17.07 -1.20
CA ASP A 126 -11.93 -17.89 -2.03
C ASP A 126 -12.23 -17.73 -3.54
N GLU A 127 -13.50 -17.48 -3.90
CA GLU A 127 -13.91 -17.22 -5.29
C GLU A 127 -13.38 -15.87 -5.79
N GLU A 128 -13.54 -14.79 -5.02
CA GLU A 128 -13.02 -13.46 -5.36
C GLU A 128 -11.49 -13.47 -5.47
N TYR A 129 -10.81 -14.19 -4.56
CA TYR A 129 -9.37 -14.39 -4.64
C TYR A 129 -8.97 -15.18 -5.90
N ALA A 130 -9.69 -16.26 -6.24
CA ALA A 130 -9.41 -17.07 -7.42
C ALA A 130 -9.55 -16.25 -8.71
N ASP A 131 -10.59 -15.40 -8.81
CA ASP A 131 -10.79 -14.51 -9.94
C ASP A 131 -9.68 -13.45 -10.06
N LEU A 132 -9.28 -12.85 -8.94
CA LEU A 132 -8.18 -11.89 -8.93
C LEU A 132 -6.86 -12.57 -9.33
N ARG A 133 -6.60 -13.78 -8.79
CA ARG A 133 -5.42 -14.59 -9.14
C ARG A 133 -5.40 -14.91 -10.62
N LYS A 134 -6.52 -15.34 -11.19
CA LYS A 134 -6.66 -15.61 -12.63
C LYS A 134 -6.33 -14.39 -13.47
N CYS A 135 -6.80 -13.21 -13.07
CA CYS A 135 -6.47 -11.96 -13.75
C CYS A 135 -4.97 -11.62 -13.71
N VAL A 136 -4.29 -11.91 -12.61
CA VAL A 136 -2.86 -11.61 -12.44
C VAL A 136 -1.95 -12.67 -13.09
N VAL A 137 -2.19 -13.94 -12.84
CA VAL A 137 -1.27 -15.05 -13.16
C VAL A 137 -1.55 -15.63 -14.54
N GLU A 138 -2.82 -15.86 -14.88
CA GLU A 138 -3.19 -16.52 -16.15
C GLU A 138 -3.37 -15.51 -17.28
N GLN A 139 -4.10 -14.43 -17.01
CA GLN A 139 -4.43 -13.40 -18.00
C GLN A 139 -3.39 -12.27 -18.09
N GLU A 140 -2.45 -12.21 -17.14
CA GLU A 140 -1.37 -11.20 -17.07
C GLU A 140 -1.89 -9.77 -17.28
N ARG A 141 -3.02 -9.44 -16.65
CA ARG A 141 -3.66 -8.12 -16.77
C ARG A 141 -2.75 -7.03 -16.19
N SER A 142 -2.87 -5.84 -16.77
CA SER A 142 -2.12 -4.66 -16.31
C SER A 142 -2.43 -4.33 -14.84
N HIS A 143 -1.46 -3.78 -14.12
CA HIS A 143 -1.64 -3.39 -12.72
C HIS A 143 -2.85 -2.46 -12.48
N PRO A 144 -3.12 -1.43 -13.31
CA PRO A 144 -4.33 -0.61 -13.15
C PRO A 144 -5.64 -1.42 -13.21
N THR A 145 -5.71 -2.44 -14.06
CA THR A 145 -6.88 -3.32 -14.18
C THR A 145 -7.06 -4.15 -12.91
N VAL A 146 -5.98 -4.77 -12.43
CA VAL A 146 -5.97 -5.60 -11.21
C VAL A 146 -6.31 -4.75 -9.98
N LEU A 147 -5.75 -3.55 -9.88
CA LEU A 147 -6.03 -2.60 -8.80
C LEU A 147 -7.51 -2.20 -8.76
N LYS A 148 -8.13 -1.95 -9.92
CA LYS A 148 -9.54 -1.63 -10.01
C LYS A 148 -10.41 -2.78 -9.49
N GLN A 149 -10.14 -4.00 -9.93
CA GLN A 149 -10.87 -5.20 -9.47
C GLN A 149 -10.71 -5.42 -7.97
N PHE A 150 -9.47 -5.31 -7.45
CA PHE A 150 -9.20 -5.39 -6.01
C PHE A 150 -10.02 -4.36 -5.22
N GLN A 151 -10.04 -3.10 -5.67
CA GLN A 151 -10.78 -2.03 -5.01
C GLN A 151 -12.31 -2.22 -5.11
N GLU A 152 -12.83 -2.77 -6.20
CA GLU A 152 -14.27 -3.04 -6.34
C GLU A 152 -14.74 -4.10 -5.33
N VAL A 153 -13.96 -5.17 -5.16
CA VAL A 153 -14.24 -6.20 -4.14
C VAL A 153 -14.12 -5.61 -2.73
N ALA A 154 -13.06 -4.86 -2.46
CA ALA A 154 -12.86 -4.21 -1.15
C ALA A 154 -14.01 -3.23 -0.82
N LYS A 155 -14.41 -2.37 -1.76
CA LYS A 155 -15.52 -1.41 -1.59
C LYS A 155 -16.88 -2.06 -1.41
N THR A 156 -17.11 -3.22 -2.04
CA THR A 156 -18.39 -3.94 -1.90
C THR A 156 -18.57 -4.50 -0.48
N ARG A 157 -17.47 -4.69 0.26
CA ARG A 157 -17.46 -5.26 1.61
C ARG A 157 -17.16 -4.25 2.71
N GLU A 158 -16.49 -3.15 2.37
CA GLU A 158 -16.60 -1.88 3.11
C GLU A 158 -17.99 -1.28 2.86
N GLU A 159 -19.06 -1.92 3.36
CA GLU A 159 -20.19 -1.09 3.80
C GLU A 159 -19.57 -0.05 4.74
N PRO A 160 -19.74 1.25 4.48
CA PRO A 160 -19.07 2.24 5.28
C PRO A 160 -19.55 2.01 6.71
N VAL A 161 -18.64 1.66 7.61
CA VAL A 161 -18.83 1.97 9.01
C VAL A 161 -18.80 3.49 9.05
N ILE A 162 -19.94 4.11 8.74
CA ILE A 162 -20.19 5.51 9.00
C ILE A 162 -20.03 5.59 10.50
N ASP A 163 -18.88 6.09 10.95
CA ASP A 163 -18.71 6.44 12.35
C ASP A 163 -19.91 7.31 12.70
N PRO A 164 -20.85 6.82 13.54
CA PRO A 164 -22.10 7.53 13.80
C PRO A 164 -21.83 8.90 14.44
N SER A 165 -20.62 9.12 14.98
CA SER A 165 -20.18 10.41 15.49
C SER A 165 -19.94 11.47 14.39
N VAL A 166 -19.65 11.06 13.14
CA VAL A 166 -19.39 11.99 12.03
C VAL A 166 -20.64 12.81 11.64
N PRO A 167 -21.79 12.20 11.31
CA PRO A 167 -23.01 12.97 11.05
C PRO A 167 -23.48 13.74 12.29
N LEU A 168 -23.27 13.20 13.50
CA LEU A 168 -23.66 13.83 14.76
C LEU A 168 -22.85 15.11 15.05
N LYS A 169 -21.52 15.06 14.89
CA LYS A 169 -20.63 16.24 14.98
C LYS A 169 -20.98 17.31 13.94
N ALA A 170 -21.31 16.89 12.72
CA ALA A 170 -21.72 17.80 11.66
C ALA A 170 -23.05 18.50 11.98
N ALA A 171 -24.04 17.75 12.48
CA ALA A 171 -25.34 18.26 12.92
C ALA A 171 -25.19 19.25 14.09
N LEU A 172 -24.40 18.89 15.11
CA LEU A 172 -24.10 19.76 16.26
C LEU A 172 -23.44 21.07 15.82
N GLY A 173 -22.46 20.98 14.91
CA GLY A 173 -21.82 22.16 14.33
C GLY A 173 -22.80 23.06 13.57
N ALA A 174 -23.76 22.48 12.84
CA ALA A 174 -24.80 23.23 12.16
C ALA A 174 -25.78 23.91 13.14
N ALA A 175 -26.21 23.20 14.18
CA ALA A 175 -27.10 23.73 15.21
C ALA A 175 -26.47 24.91 15.97
N ARG A 176 -25.18 24.81 16.35
CA ARG A 176 -24.45 25.92 16.99
C ARG A 176 -24.29 27.14 16.08
N ARG A 177 -24.08 26.94 14.77
CA ARG A 177 -24.06 28.03 13.79
C ARG A 177 -25.44 28.69 13.67
N LEU A 178 -26.52 27.91 13.69
CA LEU A 178 -27.87 28.42 13.67
C LEU A 178 -28.17 29.24 14.94
N ASP A 179 -27.85 28.74 16.14
CA ASP A 179 -28.00 29.50 17.39
C ASP A 179 -27.29 30.86 17.31
N THR A 180 -26.04 30.86 16.84
CA THR A 180 -25.25 32.09 16.67
C THR A 180 -25.92 33.06 15.70
N ALA A 181 -26.42 32.58 14.57
CA ALA A 181 -27.12 33.43 13.60
C ALA A 181 -28.43 34.00 14.16
N LEU A 182 -29.18 33.21 14.92
CA LEU A 182 -30.44 33.63 15.54
C LEU A 182 -30.24 34.66 16.65
N ARG A 183 -29.06 34.75 17.29
CA ARG A 183 -28.73 35.85 18.22
C ARG A 183 -28.79 37.24 17.58
N GLY A 184 -28.59 37.34 16.27
CA GLY A 184 -28.68 38.59 15.52
C GLY A 184 -30.09 38.95 15.03
N VAL A 185 -31.12 38.14 15.34
CA VAL A 185 -32.51 38.37 14.90
C VAL A 185 -33.32 38.91 16.08
N GLU A 186 -33.66 40.21 16.03
CA GLU A 186 -34.30 40.94 17.13
C GLU A 186 -35.77 40.53 17.38
N GLU A 187 -36.51 40.15 16.33
CA GLU A 187 -37.95 39.82 16.42
C GLU A 187 -38.25 38.31 16.53
N LEU A 188 -37.26 37.47 16.88
CA LEU A 188 -37.47 36.03 16.96
C LEU A 188 -38.21 35.66 18.27
N PRO A 189 -39.35 34.94 18.20
CA PRO A 189 -40.02 34.42 19.40
C PRO A 189 -39.10 33.49 20.22
N GLY A 190 -39.15 33.62 21.55
CA GLY A 190 -38.29 32.89 22.48
C GLY A 190 -38.33 31.36 22.30
N ASP A 191 -39.51 30.83 21.98
CA ASP A 191 -39.75 29.40 21.75
C ASP A 191 -38.79 28.79 20.71
N TYR A 192 -38.45 29.53 19.66
CA TYR A 192 -37.53 29.06 18.61
C TYR A 192 -36.08 29.03 19.07
N ARG A 193 -35.68 29.95 19.96
CA ARG A 193 -34.33 29.95 20.55
C ARG A 193 -34.18 28.75 21.49
N GLU A 194 -35.19 28.51 22.33
CA GLU A 194 -35.24 27.34 23.22
C GLU A 194 -35.28 26.01 22.44
N MET A 195 -35.89 25.96 21.25
CA MET A 195 -35.86 24.78 20.40
C MET A 195 -34.46 24.45 19.90
N VAL A 196 -33.67 25.45 19.47
CA VAL A 196 -32.31 25.24 18.98
C VAL A 196 -31.37 24.87 20.13
N GLU A 197 -31.51 25.51 21.30
CA GLU A 197 -30.74 25.16 22.50
C GLU A 197 -30.99 23.71 22.95
N ARG A 198 -32.26 23.27 22.96
CA ARG A 198 -32.61 21.87 23.25
C ARG A 198 -32.02 20.90 22.24
N LEU A 199 -32.06 21.22 20.95
CA LEU A 199 -31.45 20.41 19.90
C LEU A 199 -29.94 20.28 20.09
N ILE A 200 -29.25 21.35 20.47
CA ILE A 200 -27.81 21.33 20.77
C ILE A 200 -27.54 20.38 21.94
N CYS A 201 -28.29 20.49 23.04
CA CYS A 201 -28.12 19.63 24.22
C CYS A 201 -28.31 18.15 23.86
N THR A 202 -29.37 17.79 23.13
CA THR A 202 -29.61 16.40 22.72
C THR A 202 -28.49 15.85 21.85
N LEU A 203 -27.95 16.64 20.91
CA LEU A 203 -26.85 16.22 20.05
C LEU A 203 -25.52 16.07 20.82
N GLU A 204 -25.32 16.83 21.90
CA GLU A 204 -24.16 16.70 22.80
C GLU A 204 -24.25 15.44 23.66
N GLU A 205 -25.41 15.17 24.26
CA GLU A 205 -25.65 13.97 25.08
C GLU A 205 -25.46 12.68 24.27
N GLU A 206 -26.00 12.63 23.05
CA GLU A 206 -25.81 11.49 22.13
C GLU A 206 -24.33 11.31 21.76
N LEU A 207 -23.57 12.40 21.63
CA LEU A 207 -22.16 12.34 21.25
C LEU A 207 -21.29 11.88 22.42
N GLU A 208 -21.57 12.34 23.64
CA GLU A 208 -20.92 11.86 24.86
C GLU A 208 -21.25 10.39 25.13
N GLY A 209 -22.51 9.99 24.96
CA GLY A 209 -22.93 8.59 25.08
C GLY A 209 -22.19 7.65 24.14
N MET A 210 -21.89 8.09 22.92
CA MET A 210 -21.08 7.32 21.96
C MET A 210 -19.60 7.25 22.34
N GLN A 211 -19.02 8.30 22.94
CA GLN A 211 -17.62 8.29 23.37
C GLN A 211 -17.35 7.31 24.52
N VAL A 212 -18.27 7.22 25.49
CA VAL A 212 -18.15 6.31 26.65
C VAL A 212 -18.24 4.83 26.25
N VAL A 213 -19.03 4.49 25.23
CA VAL A 213 -19.18 3.11 24.73
C VAL A 213 -17.94 2.62 23.99
N VAL A 214 -17.16 3.52 23.39
CA VAL A 214 -15.92 3.18 22.67
C VAL A 214 -14.73 2.98 23.61
N GLU A 215 -14.68 3.70 24.74
CA GLU A 215 -13.60 3.55 25.74
C GLU A 215 -13.72 2.29 26.62
N HIS A 216 -14.84 1.57 26.58
CA HIS A 216 -15.08 0.36 27.39
C HIS A 216 -15.09 -0.95 26.57
N ARG A 217 -14.67 -0.90 25.30
CA ARG A 217 -14.45 -2.07 24.43
C ARG A 217 -12.96 -2.33 24.19
#